data_AF-A0A7C7EQF4-F1
#
_entry.id   AF-A0A7C7EQF4-F1
#
_cell.length_a   1.000
_cell.length_b   1.000
_cell.length_c   1.000
_cell.angle_alpha   90.00
_cell.angle_beta   90.00
_cell.angle_gamma   90.00
#
_symmetry.space_group_name_H-M   'P 1'
#
loop_
_entity.id
_entity.type
_entity.pdbx_description
1 polymer ?
#
loop_
_entity_poly.entity_id
_entity_poly.type
_entity_poly.pdbx_seq_one_letter_code
_entity_poly.pdbx_strand_id
1 'polypeptide(L)' 'MNTIKNYLDNMFLGLPETEDVKRAKKELLAMMEDKYNELKNSGKTENEAIGIVISEFGNLDELADALGIRQVVDNKSDIN' A
#
# COMPACT_ATOMS: atom_id res chain seq x y z
N MET A 1 -8.82 -8.56 6.87
CA MET A 1 -8.89 -7.17 6.35
C MET A 1 -8.05 -6.15 7.13
N ASN A 2 -8.11 -6.12 8.48
CA ASN A 2 -7.38 -5.12 9.29
C ASN A 2 -5.85 -5.14 9.05
N THR A 3 -5.27 -6.30 8.76
CA THR A 3 -3.84 -6.44 8.50
C THR A 3 -3.37 -5.67 7.27
N ILE A 4 -4.16 -5.66 6.19
CA ILE A 4 -3.83 -4.90 4.96
C ILE A 4 -3.83 -3.40 5.26
N LYS A 5 -4.85 -2.93 6.01
CA LYS A 5 -4.93 -1.52 6.41
C LYS A 5 -3.76 -1.11 7.30
N ASN A 6 -3.44 -1.91 8.32
CA ASN A 6 -2.29 -1.65 9.19
C ASN A 6 -0.97 -1.64 8.43
N TYR A 7 -0.80 -2.55 7.47
CA TYR A 7 0.38 -2.57 6.61
C TYR A 7 0.49 -1.30 5.78
N LEU A 8 -0.61 -0.89 5.14
CA LEU A 8 -0.69 0.35 4.38
C LEU A 8 -0.45 1.59 5.25
N ASP A 9 -0.98 1.61 6.47
CA ASP A 9 -0.74 2.71 7.42
C ASP A 9 0.75 2.83 7.78
N ASN A 10 1.42 1.69 8.01
CA ASN A 10 2.87 1.67 8.25
C ASN A 10 3.67 2.10 7.03
N MET A 11 3.24 1.69 5.83
CA MET A 11 3.89 2.03 4.58
C MET A 11 3.92 3.55 4.35
N PHE A 12 2.82 4.24 4.66
CA PHE A 12 2.69 5.70 4.51
C PHE A 12 3.13 6.48 5.76
N LEU A 13 3.68 5.81 6.77
CA LEU A 13 3.96 6.41 8.06
C LEU A 13 4.95 7.59 7.92
N GLY A 14 4.55 8.76 8.43
CA GLY A 14 5.35 9.97 8.42
C GLY A 14 5.56 10.59 7.03
N LEU A 15 4.74 10.25 6.04
CA LEU A 15 4.53 11.12 4.89
C LEU A 15 3.57 12.24 5.27
N PRO A 16 3.71 13.44 4.69
CA PRO A 16 2.77 14.53 4.89
C PRO A 16 1.39 14.16 4.34
N GLU A 17 0.32 14.62 4.98
CA GLU A 17 -1.06 14.38 4.56
C GLU A 17 -1.50 15.30 3.41
N THR A 18 -0.72 15.33 2.33
CA THR A 18 -1.09 16.03 1.10
C THR A 18 -2.19 15.28 0.36
N GLU A 19 -2.90 15.96 -0.54
CA GLU A 19 -3.96 15.34 -1.34
C GLU A 19 -3.43 14.20 -2.23
N ASP A 20 -2.21 14.34 -2.76
CA ASP A 20 -1.56 13.27 -3.53
C ASP A 20 -1.25 12.04 -2.69
N VAL A 21 -0.77 12.22 -1.45
CA VAL A 21 -0.50 11.10 -0.53
C VAL A 21 -1.80 10.40 -0.14
N LYS A 22 -2.86 11.15 0.17
CA LYS A 22 -4.18 10.57 0.48
C LYS A 22 -4.76 9.82 -0.71
N ARG A 23 -4.64 10.37 -1.92
CA ARG A 23 -5.08 9.74 -3.17
C ARG A 23 -4.32 8.44 -3.42
N ALA A 24 -2.99 8.48 -3.38
CA ALA A 24 -2.13 7.31 -3.54
C ALA A 24 -2.46 6.20 -2.52
N LYS A 25 -2.65 6.56 -1.25
CA LYS A 25 -3.04 5.62 -0.20
C LYS A 25 -4.40 4.96 -0.50
N LYS A 26 -5.38 5.75 -0.94
CA LYS A 26 -6.72 5.24 -1.28
C LYS A 26 -6.69 4.33 -2.52
N GLU A 27 -5.94 4.72 -3.54
CA GLU A 27 -5.74 3.93 -4.77
C GLU A 27 -5.07 2.59 -4.44
N LEU A 28 -3.98 2.61 -3.66
CA LEU A 28 -3.29 1.40 -3.26
C LEU A 28 -4.18 0.50 -2.38
N LEU A 29 -4.93 1.07 -1.44
CA LEU A 29 -5.89 0.30 -0.64
C LEU A 29 -6.90 -0.44 -1.51
N ALA A 30 -7.47 0.24 -2.51
CA ALA A 30 -8.44 -0.37 -3.42
C ALA A 30 -7.82 -1.53 -4.20
N MET A 31 -6.61 -1.35 -4.75
CA MET A 31 -5.90 -2.42 -5.45
C MET A 31 -5.60 -3.63 -4.55
N MET A 32 -5.17 -3.39 -3.31
CA MET A 32 -4.92 -4.46 -2.34
C MET A 32 -6.20 -5.18 -1.92
N GLU A 33 -7.30 -4.45 -1.70
CA GLU A 33 -8.61 -5.03 -1.36
C GLU A 33 -9.18 -5.87 -2.52
N ASP A 34 -9.07 -5.37 -3.76
CA ASP A 34 -9.49 -6.10 -4.96
C ASP A 34 -8.70 -7.40 -5.12
N LYS A 35 -7.37 -7.35 -4.98
CA LYS A 35 -6.53 -8.55 -5.06
C LYS A 35 -6.82 -9.54 -3.93
N TYR A 36 -7.00 -9.04 -2.71
CA TYR A 36 -7.39 -9.86 -1.58
C TYR A 36 -8.70 -10.60 -1.86
N ASN A 37 -9.73 -9.89 -2.35
CA ASN A 37 -11.02 -10.47 -2.66
C ASN A 37 -10.93 -11.49 -3.82
N GLU A 38 -10.11 -11.23 -4.84
CA GLU A 38 -9.82 -12.18 -5.92
C GLU A 38 -9.27 -13.50 -5.35
N LEU A 39 -8.26 -13.43 -4.48
CA LEU A 39 -7.64 -14.61 -3.85
C LEU A 39 -8.62 -15.35 -2.93
N LYS A 40 -9.45 -14.61 -2.18
CA LYS A 40 -10.53 -15.19 -1.37
C LYS A 40 -11.52 -15.96 -2.24
N ASN A 41 -11.93 -15.39 -3.36
CA ASN A 41 -12.84 -16.01 -4.32
C ASN A 41 -12.20 -17.20 -5.03
N SER A 42 -10.88 -17.23 -5.20
CA SER A 42 -10.14 -18.37 -5.72
C SER A 42 -9.92 -19.50 -4.68
N GLY A 43 -10.50 -19.39 -3.48
CA GLY A 43 -10.43 -20.41 -2.43
C GLY A 43 -9.23 -20.30 -1.48
N LYS A 44 -8.44 -19.22 -1.52
CA LYS A 44 -7.33 -19.02 -0.56
C LYS A 44 -7.87 -18.69 0.83
N THR A 45 -7.13 -19.10 1.86
CA THR A 45 -7.42 -18.67 3.25
C THR A 45 -7.16 -17.16 3.41
N GLU A 46 -7.72 -16.54 4.46
CA GLU A 46 -7.46 -15.12 4.74
C GLU A 46 -5.96 -14.84 4.92
N ASN A 47 -5.27 -15.69 5.68
CA ASN A 47 -3.83 -15.54 5.94
C ASN A 47 -2.98 -15.67 4.67
N GLU A 48 -3.30 -16.64 3.80
CA GLU A 48 -2.60 -16.77 2.51
C GLU A 48 -2.84 -15.56 1.61
N ALA A 49 -4.10 -15.12 1.50
CA ALA A 49 -4.45 -13.98 0.66
C ALA A 49 -3.73 -12.70 1.13
N ILE A 50 -3.68 -12.46 2.44
CA ILE A 50 -2.96 -11.32 3.03
C ILE A 50 -1.46 -11.42 2.73
N GLY A 51 -0.86 -12.60 2.92
CA GLY A 51 0.57 -12.81 2.67
C GLY A 51 0.94 -12.53 1.20
N ILE A 52 0.14 -13.06 0.27
CA ILE A 52 0.34 -12.84 -1.17
C ILE A 52 0.21 -11.36 -1.52
N VAL A 53 -0.85 -10.68 -1.06
CA VAL A 53 -1.06 -9.25 -1.33
C VAL A 53 0.12 -8.41 -0.82
N ILE A 54 0.59 -8.65 0.42
CA ILE A 54 1.75 -7.91 0.96
C ILE A 54 3.01 -8.17 0.14
N SER A 55 3.24 -9.41 -0.31
CA SER A 55 4.41 -9.74 -1.14
C SER A 55 4.31 -9.18 -2.56
N GLU A 56 3.12 -9.08 -3.13
CA GLU A 56 2.89 -8.61 -4.51
C GLU A 56 3.07 -7.10 -4.64
N PHE A 57 2.56 -6.33 -3.68
CA PHE A 57 2.66 -4.87 -3.71
C PHE A 57 4.00 -4.34 -3.18
N GLY A 58 4.77 -5.16 -2.47
CA GLY A 58 6.11 -4.77 -2.04
C GLY A 58 6.09 -3.51 -1.17
N ASN A 59 7.08 -2.64 -1.31
CA ASN A 59 7.23 -1.46 -0.44
C ASN A 59 6.84 -0.14 -1.14
N LEU A 60 6.79 0.95 -0.37
CA LEU A 60 6.37 2.25 -0.92
C LEU A 60 7.34 2.83 -1.94
N ASP A 61 8.64 2.60 -1.79
CA ASP A 61 9.67 3.18 -2.65
C ASP A 61 9.52 2.66 -4.09
N GLU A 62 9.22 1.36 -4.24
CA GLU A 62 8.95 0.72 -5.53
C GLU A 62 7.65 1.23 -6.19
N LEU A 63 6.66 1.60 -5.38
CA LEU A 63 5.35 2.06 -5.84
C LEU A 63 5.27 3.58 -6.03
N ALA A 64 6.22 4.34 -5.49
CA ALA A 64 6.12 5.79 -5.38
C ALA A 64 6.00 6.50 -6.75
N ASP A 65 6.72 5.99 -7.76
CA ASP A 65 6.65 6.48 -9.13
C ASP A 65 5.28 6.19 -9.76
N ALA A 66 4.76 4.97 -9.60
CA ALA A 66 3.46 4.57 -10.15
C ALA A 66 2.29 5.33 -9.50
N LEU A 67 2.41 5.65 -8.22
CA LEU A 67 1.42 6.41 -7.45
C LEU A 67 1.57 7.93 -7.62
N GLY A 68 2.61 8.40 -8.30
CA GLY A 68 2.87 9.82 -8.54
C GLY A 68 3.28 10.60 -7.28
N ILE A 69 3.84 9.92 -6.28
CA ILE A 69 4.27 10.52 -5.00
C ILE A 69 5.78 10.44 -4.78
N ARG A 70 6.57 10.08 -5.80
CA ARG A 70 8.03 9.93 -5.73
C ARG A 70 8.72 11.10 -5.04
N GLN A 71 8.39 12.33 -5.44
CA GLN A 71 8.95 13.52 -4.81
C GLN A 71 8.67 13.63 -3.31
N VAL A 72 7.49 13.19 -2.86
CA VAL A 72 7.12 13.23 -1.44
C VAL A 72 7.90 12.18 -0.64
N VAL A 73 8.11 11.00 -1.23
CA VAL A 73 8.90 9.91 -0.64
C VAL A 73 10.38 10.29 -0.55
N ASP A 74 10.93 10.91 -1.59
CA ASP A 74 12.32 11.37 -1.62
C ASP A 74 12.55 12.48 -0.59
N ASN A 75 11.68 13.49 -0.56
CA ASN A 75 11.76 14.60 0.41
C ASN A 75 11.67 14.13 1.87
N LYS A 76 11.05 12.98 2.16
CA LYS A 76 11.02 12.38 3.50
C LYS A 76 12.38 11.78 3.87
N SER A 77 13.09 11.21 2.92
CA SER A 77 14.39 10.56 3.13
C SER A 77 15.48 11.57 3.50
N ASP A 78 15.34 12.82 3.04
CA ASP A 78 16.27 13.92 3.34
C ASP A 78 16.12 14.50 4.76
N ILE A 79 15.08 14.10 5.52
CA ILE A 79 14.80 14.60 6.89
C ILE A 79 15.30 13.64 7.99
N ASN A 80 15.97 12.53 7.62
CA ASN A 80 16.52 11.54 8.55
C ASN A 80 18.06 11.55 8.60
#